data_AF-A0A6P8IZ14-F1
#
_entry.id   AF-A0A6P8IZ14-F1
#
_cell.length_a   1.000
_cell.length_b   1.000
_cell.length_c   1.000
_cell.angle_alpha   90.00
_cell.angle_beta   90.00
_cell.angle_gamma   90.00
#
_symmetry.space_group_name_H-M   'P 1'
#
loop_
_entity.id
_entity.type
_entity.pdbx_description
1 polymer ?
#
loop_
_entity_poly.entity_id
_entity_poly.type
_entity_poly.pdbx_seq_one_letter_code
_entity_poly.pdbx_strand_id
1 'polypeptide(L)'
;MPLLQREAHDIQEDWNSHRIRFQKGKDRPCGVPNDLFDLPSMHGAQDMKHEVSHSDISFLKEKFDLGQDLDYLPQTFKEEADLFIKFTGRVLKLETATEIYEALVLHFSQ
;
A
#
# COMPACT_ATOMS: atom_id res chain seq x y z
N MET A 1 -14.65 -21.93 3.07
CA MET A 1 -13.78 -23.09 2.76
C MET A 1 -12.63 -23.11 3.77
N PRO A 2 -12.82 -23.75 4.93
CA PRO A 2 -11.90 -23.65 6.07
C PRO A 2 -10.51 -24.28 5.81
N LEU A 3 -10.41 -25.25 4.90
CA LEU A 3 -9.13 -25.86 4.52
C LEU A 3 -8.20 -24.89 3.77
N LEU A 4 -8.74 -24.11 2.83
CA LEU A 4 -7.95 -23.14 2.07
C LEU A 4 -7.44 -21.99 2.95
N GLN A 5 -8.23 -21.56 3.94
CA GLN A 5 -7.77 -20.56 4.93
C GLN A 5 -6.66 -21.10 5.82
N ARG A 6 -6.75 -22.37 6.20
CA ARG A 6 -5.72 -23.03 6.99
C ARG A 6 -4.42 -23.17 6.19
N GLU A 7 -4.51 -23.63 4.95
CA GLU A 7 -3.34 -23.72 4.06
C GLU A 7 -2.70 -22.35 3.81
N ALA A 8 -3.50 -21.30 3.61
CA ALA A 8 -2.98 -19.94 3.45
C ALA A 8 -2.28 -19.42 4.72
N HIS A 9 -2.82 -19.75 5.90
CA HIS A 9 -2.21 -19.42 7.18
C HIS A 9 -0.88 -20.17 7.39
N ASP A 10 -0.87 -21.47 7.09
CA ASP A 10 0.33 -22.31 7.20
C ASP A 10 1.44 -21.79 6.25
N ILE A 11 1.09 -21.40 5.02
CA ILE A 11 2.04 -20.78 4.07
C ILE A 11 2.54 -19.42 4.57
N GLN A 12 1.66 -18.60 5.15
CA GLN A 12 2.04 -17.30 5.70
C GLN A 12 3.02 -17.46 6.89
N GLU A 13 2.78 -18.42 7.78
CA GLU A 13 3.68 -18.74 8.88
C GLU A 13 5.02 -19.30 8.38
N ASP A 14 5.01 -20.22 7.42
CA ASP A 14 6.22 -20.79 6.82
C ASP A 14 7.05 -19.72 6.10
N TRP A 15 6.40 -18.78 5.40
CA TRP A 15 7.07 -17.68 4.70
C TRP A 15 7.70 -16.69 5.68
N ASN A 16 6.99 -16.33 6.74
CA ASN A 16 7.47 -15.40 7.77
C ASN A 16 8.57 -16.04 8.65
N SER A 17 8.51 -17.35 8.86
CA SER A 17 9.52 -18.09 9.62
C SER A 17 10.77 -18.45 8.81
N HIS A 18 10.70 -18.48 7.48
CA HIS A 18 11.85 -18.80 6.62
C HIS A 18 13.07 -17.85 6.80
N ARG A 19 12.86 -16.64 7.32
CA ARG A 19 13.97 -15.72 7.70
C ARG A 19 14.64 -16.07 9.03
N ILE A 20 14.04 -16.94 9.85
CA ILE A 20 14.49 -17.33 11.19
C ILE A 20 14.61 -18.86 11.22
N ARG A 21 15.79 -19.40 10.89
CA ARG A 21 16.02 -20.85 10.91
C ARG A 21 15.78 -21.43 12.31
N PHE A 22 14.72 -22.23 12.45
CA PHE A 22 14.51 -23.08 13.62
C PHE A 22 15.57 -24.19 13.66
N GLN A 23 16.39 -24.24 14.72
CA GLN A 23 17.29 -25.38 14.96
C GLN A 23 16.54 -26.45 15.76
N LYS A 24 16.29 -27.61 15.15
CA LYS A 24 15.61 -28.75 15.81
C LYS A 24 16.39 -29.16 17.07
N GLY A 25 15.72 -29.18 18.22
CA GLY A 25 16.30 -29.65 19.50
C GLY A 25 16.98 -28.59 20.37
N LYS A 26 16.80 -27.29 20.11
CA LYS A 26 17.24 -26.22 21.00
C LYS A 26 16.08 -25.30 21.37
N ASP A 27 15.84 -25.17 22.66
CA ASP A 27 14.91 -24.18 23.23
C ASP A 27 15.64 -22.83 23.30
N ARG A 28 15.73 -22.15 22.16
CA ARG A 28 16.22 -20.77 22.08
C ARG A 28 15.03 -19.89 21.78
N PRO A 29 14.91 -18.71 22.41
CA PRO A 29 13.93 -17.71 21.96
C PRO A 29 14.14 -17.48 20.47
N CYS A 30 13.15 -17.87 19.69
CA CYS A 30 13.17 -17.72 18.25
C CYS A 30 12.97 -16.24 17.89
N GLY A 31 13.72 -15.81 16.89
CA GLY A 31 13.92 -14.40 16.58
C GLY A 31 15.29 -14.00 17.08
N VAL A 32 16.29 -14.03 16.19
CA VAL A 32 17.32 -13.01 16.32
C VAL A 32 16.53 -11.70 16.24
N PRO A 33 16.58 -10.84 17.27
CA PRO A 33 15.97 -9.52 17.18
C PRO A 33 16.41 -8.93 15.85
N ASN A 34 15.48 -8.41 15.06
CA ASN A 34 15.81 -7.90 13.74
C ASN A 34 16.56 -6.56 13.87
N ASP A 35 17.45 -6.43 14.85
CA ASP A 35 18.23 -5.26 15.22
C ASP A 35 19.05 -4.74 14.03
N LEU A 36 19.44 -5.62 13.11
CA LEU A 36 20.07 -5.21 11.85
C LEU A 36 19.14 -4.39 10.95
N PHE A 37 17.84 -4.61 11.01
CA PHE A 37 16.81 -3.88 10.28
C PHE A 37 16.18 -2.78 11.12
N ASP A 38 15.91 -3.04 12.39
CA ASP A 38 15.23 -2.13 13.32
C ASP A 38 16.20 -1.07 13.87
N LEU A 39 17.48 -1.42 14.05
CA LEU A 39 18.55 -0.58 14.61
C LEU A 39 19.82 -0.63 13.75
N PRO A 40 19.74 -0.36 12.43
CA PRO A 40 20.85 -0.50 11.51
C PRO A 40 22.06 0.39 11.90
N SER A 41 21.80 1.53 12.55
CA SER A 41 22.81 2.45 13.08
C SER A 41 23.71 1.83 14.14
N MET A 42 23.19 0.92 14.97
CA MET A 42 23.97 0.21 16.01
C MET A 42 24.98 -0.78 15.42
N HIS A 43 24.80 -1.12 14.14
CA HIS A 43 25.65 -2.05 13.40
C HIS A 43 26.51 -1.34 12.34
N GLY A 44 26.65 -0.01 12.44
CA GLY A 44 27.52 0.78 11.57
C GLY A 44 26.91 1.14 10.21
N ALA A 45 25.63 0.83 9.98
CA ALA A 45 24.92 1.41 8.84
C ALA A 45 24.71 2.90 9.07
N GLN A 46 24.82 3.67 8.00
CA GLN A 46 24.64 5.12 8.03
C GLN A 46 23.43 5.49 7.19
N ASP A 47 22.72 6.54 7.60
CA ASP A 47 21.63 7.07 6.80
C ASP A 47 22.23 7.72 5.54
N MET A 48 22.02 7.08 4.40
CA MET A 48 22.47 7.54 3.08
C MET A 48 21.35 8.26 2.33
N LYS A 49 20.30 8.71 3.03
CA LYS A 49 19.26 9.56 2.44
C LYS A 49 19.92 10.78 1.81
N HIS A 50 19.65 10.97 0.54
CA HIS A 50 19.96 12.22 -0.14
C HIS A 50 18.73 13.12 -0.01
N GLU A 51 18.93 14.34 0.47
CA GLU A 51 17.86 15.33 0.43
C GLU A 51 17.55 15.66 -1.03
N VAL A 52 16.32 15.39 -1.44
CA VAL A 52 15.89 15.62 -2.82
C VAL A 52 15.74 17.13 -3.00
N SER A 53 16.48 17.69 -3.97
CA SER A 53 16.38 19.11 -4.27
C SER A 53 15.06 19.42 -4.97
N HIS A 54 14.51 20.62 -4.78
CA HIS A 54 13.32 21.05 -5.51
C HIS A 54 13.55 21.07 -7.04
N SER A 55 14.80 21.28 -7.48
CA SER A 55 15.19 21.16 -8.88
C SER A 55 15.04 19.75 -9.42
N ASP A 56 15.41 18.72 -8.64
CA ASP A 56 15.26 17.32 -9.06
C ASP A 56 13.78 16.96 -9.19
N ILE A 57 12.93 17.45 -8.29
CA ILE A 57 11.48 17.25 -8.36
C ILE A 57 10.91 17.88 -9.62
N SER A 58 11.28 19.13 -9.93
CA SER A 58 10.82 19.82 -11.14
C SER A 58 11.31 19.11 -12.41
N PHE A 59 12.57 18.68 -12.45
CA PHE A 59 13.13 17.91 -13.56
C PHE A 59 12.39 16.59 -13.78
N LEU A 60 12.09 15.86 -12.71
CA LEU A 60 11.34 14.60 -12.80
C LEU A 60 9.90 14.84 -13.28
N LYS A 61 9.23 15.90 -12.81
CA LYS A 61 7.89 16.26 -13.26
C LYS A 61 7.84 16.55 -14.76
N GLU A 62 8.81 17.31 -15.26
CA GLU A 62 8.91 17.64 -16.69
C GLU A 62 9.31 16.42 -17.53
N LYS A 63 10.31 15.66 -17.07
CA LYS A 63 10.84 14.50 -17.81
C LYS A 63 9.83 13.36 -17.95
N PHE A 64 9.04 13.12 -16.92
CA PHE A 64 8.09 12.02 -16.86
C PHE A 64 6.64 12.46 -17.09
N ASP A 65 6.42 13.73 -17.44
CA ASP A 65 5.11 14.34 -17.66
C ASP A 65 4.10 14.02 -16.53
N LEU A 66 4.58 14.03 -15.28
CA LEU A 66 3.79 13.69 -14.08
C LEU A 66 2.71 14.74 -13.76
N GLY A 67 2.67 15.83 -14.53
CA GLY A 67 1.62 16.84 -14.49
C GLY A 67 0.46 16.57 -15.44
N GLN A 68 0.52 15.51 -16.25
CA GLN A 68 -0.59 15.12 -17.10
C GLN A 68 -1.73 14.60 -16.22
N ASP A 69 -2.93 15.18 -16.37
CA ASP A 69 -4.13 14.62 -15.78
C ASP A 69 -4.36 13.25 -16.42
N LEU A 70 -4.06 12.20 -15.68
CA LEU A 70 -4.21 10.84 -16.15
C LEU A 70 -5.69 10.50 -16.11
N ASP A 71 -6.38 10.78 -17.22
CA ASP A 71 -7.76 10.38 -17.47
C ASP A 71 -7.83 8.88 -17.75
N TYR A 72 -7.62 8.09 -16.70
CA TYR A 72 -7.80 6.64 -16.73
C TYR A 72 -9.28 6.23 -16.78
N LEU A 73 -10.19 7.18 -16.58
CA LEU A 73 -11.62 6.95 -16.53
C LEU A 73 -12.30 7.58 -17.75
N PRO A 74 -13.27 6.87 -18.37
CA PRO A 74 -14.14 7.46 -19.40
C PRO A 74 -14.82 8.73 -18.89
N GLN A 75 -14.94 9.75 -19.73
CA GLN A 75 -15.60 11.01 -19.38
C GLN A 75 -17.05 10.79 -18.90
N THR A 76 -17.76 9.84 -19.52
CA THR A 76 -19.12 9.45 -19.11
C THR A 76 -19.19 8.98 -17.65
N PHE A 77 -18.18 8.24 -17.20
CA PHE A 77 -18.12 7.77 -15.81
C PHE A 77 -17.87 8.91 -14.83
N LYS A 78 -17.01 9.88 -15.19
CA LYS A 78 -16.77 11.07 -14.37
C LYS A 78 -18.03 11.91 -14.21
N GLU A 79 -18.75 12.15 -15.30
CA GLU A 79 -19.98 12.93 -15.29
C GLU A 79 -21.07 12.28 -14.43
N GLU A 80 -21.24 10.96 -14.55
CA GLU A 80 -22.21 10.21 -13.74
C GLU A 80 -21.82 10.15 -12.26
N ALA A 81 -20.53 9.97 -11.96
CA ALA A 81 -20.03 10.03 -10.59
C ALA A 81 -20.26 11.43 -9.97
N ASP A 82 -19.98 12.50 -10.71
CA ASP A 82 -20.21 13.89 -10.26
C ASP A 82 -21.70 14.17 -10.02
N LEU A 83 -22.60 13.63 -10.87
CA LEU A 83 -24.04 13.71 -10.65
C LEU A 83 -24.46 12.94 -9.40
N PHE A 84 -23.93 11.75 -9.18
CA PHE A 84 -24.21 10.94 -7.99
C PHE A 84 -23.74 11.62 -6.69
N ILE A 85 -22.56 12.23 -6.72
CA ILE A 85 -22.00 12.99 -5.59
C ILE A 85 -22.87 14.23 -5.28
N LYS A 86 -23.29 14.96 -6.32
CA LYS A 86 -24.22 16.10 -6.17
C LYS A 86 -25.59 15.69 -5.64
N PHE A 87 -26.12 14.54 -6.07
CA PHE A 87 -27.41 14.03 -5.63
C PHE A 87 -27.38 13.53 -4.18
N THR A 88 -26.28 12.90 -3.76
CA THR A 88 -26.12 12.35 -2.40
C THR A 88 -25.61 13.37 -1.38
N GLY A 89 -25.15 14.55 -1.83
CA GLY A 89 -24.63 15.62 -0.96
C GLY A 89 -23.36 15.24 -0.19
N ARG A 90 -22.67 14.16 -0.60
CA ARG A 90 -21.46 13.68 0.07
C ARG A 90 -20.25 14.50 -0.37
N VAL A 91 -19.38 14.83 0.58
CA VAL A 91 -18.11 15.52 0.30
C VAL A 91 -17.02 14.47 0.12
N LEU A 92 -16.34 14.48 -1.02
CA LEU A 92 -15.17 13.65 -1.28
C LEU A 92 -14.00 14.13 -0.42
N LYS A 93 -13.72 13.38 0.65
CA LYS A 93 -12.52 13.51 1.47
C LYS A 93 -11.83 12.15 1.50
N LEU A 94 -10.54 12.11 1.81
CA LEU A 94 -9.77 10.86 1.91
C LEU A 94 -10.43 9.84 2.86
N GLU A 95 -11.06 10.32 3.93
CA GLU A 95 -11.75 9.50 4.95
C GLU A 95 -13.06 8.88 4.43
N THR A 96 -13.77 9.56 3.52
CA THR A 96 -15.07 9.14 2.97
C THR A 96 -14.95 8.50 1.59
N ALA A 97 -13.74 8.47 1.01
CA ALA A 97 -13.50 7.99 -0.35
C ALA A 97 -13.89 6.52 -0.54
N THR A 98 -13.62 5.66 0.44
CA THR A 98 -13.94 4.22 0.38
C THR A 98 -15.45 3.98 0.33
N GLU A 99 -16.21 4.66 1.19
CA GLU A 99 -17.68 4.53 1.24
C GLU A 99 -18.35 5.07 -0.02
N ILE A 100 -17.80 6.15 -0.60
CA ILE A 100 -18.30 6.72 -1.86
C ILE A 100 -17.99 5.77 -3.02
N TYR A 101 -16.81 5.15 -3.04
CA TYR A 101 -16.44 4.16 -4.05
C TYR A 101 -17.36 2.93 -3.99
N GLU A 102 -17.61 2.38 -2.80
CA GLU A 102 -18.54 1.25 -2.62
C GLU A 102 -19.96 1.60 -3.10
N ALA A 103 -20.44 2.81 -2.79
CA ALA A 103 -21.75 3.27 -3.23
C ALA A 103 -21.83 3.45 -4.76
N LEU A 104 -20.77 3.97 -5.39
CA LEU A 104 -20.68 4.08 -6.84
C LEU A 104 -20.66 2.68 -7.49
N VAL A 105 -19.84 1.75 -6.99
CA VAL A 105 -19.77 0.38 -7.52
C VAL A 105 -21.15 -0.30 -7.46
N LEU A 106 -21.89 -0.14 -6.36
CA LEU A 106 -23.25 -0.67 -6.25
C LEU A 106 -24.21 -0.04 -7.28
N HIS A 107 -24.14 1.28 -7.48
CA HIS A 107 -24.97 2.00 -8.45
C HIS A 107 -24.70 1.57 -9.91
N PHE A 108 -23.44 1.33 -10.26
CA PHE A 108 -23.03 0.92 -11.61
C PHE A 108 -23.15 -0.60 -11.88
N SER A 109 -23.47 -1.40 -10.86
CA SER A 109 -23.61 -2.86 -10.97
C SER A 109 -25.05 -3.34 -11.22
N GLN A 110 -26.02 -2.42 -11.32
CA GLN A 110 -27.42 -2.68 -11.67
C GLN A 110 -27.66 -2.46 -13.17
#